data_AF-A0A1Y2C351-F1
#
_entry.id   AF-A0A1Y2C351-F1
#
_cell.length_a   1.000
_cell.length_b   1.000
_cell.length_c   1.000
_cell.angle_alpha   90.00
_cell.angle_beta   90.00
_cell.angle_gamma   90.00
#
_symmetry.space_group_name_H-M   'P 1'
#
loop_
_entity.id
_entity.type
_entity.pdbx_description
1 polymer ?
#
loop_
_entity_poly.entity_id
_entity_poly.type
_entity_poly.pdbx_seq_one_letter_code
_entity_poly.pdbx_strand_id
1 'polypeptide(L)'
;MFKNILKLLTLFAACSASVKAAATLDYTKEGVLRKDQQCNINFVNFGIEKDISGLNVRRENNANGTFNLSISELKNGNVGLRSNESGYTFADSETKNYVKISQNGTAIKDFEVKPASKGKFSLVVKNLKTCEGLTIKQTFKDDALMNTYLYYSNVTPDDINHPFNIVEFGPSSNDVPYDTLSWNMNTGLDDVREKCRIYIDFRETNNVGGFHWVWYLSTHTINADKCDNPTFYEIAKKSYASMEVMDELFGDHYNGYVIKREGKENGHMDGILVNQKYLIEIYQNGCDEQNKDQVICTISSNKKLTYHEFTKQFVENCSSVVEDPNEKVQWSVDEKGVTAKFDSYSLNITNYNRGALPKNENDSVSYKEFKAANSSGIARFNVCTKCGDGSYIGEKCKCQPCPENCTKCLDGKTCTECATGSELIDGACKIITTTTTTTTTTTTTTTTEATTETVADLTEKEEPTEVGEEEVTSDASDSDDDDEVVTDEPTVVDDDEEIEEATEAEETAPVEEEEKPKTITKVVTIKKPKTVKKCYVKKH
;
A
#
# COMPACT_ATOMS: atom_id res chain seq x y z
N MET A 1 67.14 -20.85 56.95
CA MET A 1 66.08 -20.14 56.20
C MET A 1 66.26 -20.38 54.71
N PHE A 2 65.24 -20.94 54.07
CA PHE A 2 64.95 -20.97 52.63
C PHE A 2 65.98 -21.54 51.63
N LYS A 3 66.08 -22.88 51.60
CA LYS A 3 66.38 -23.65 50.38
C LYS A 3 65.19 -24.58 50.14
N ASN A 4 64.35 -24.28 49.14
CA ASN A 4 63.38 -25.16 48.44
C ASN A 4 62.17 -24.40 47.86
N ILE A 5 62.39 -23.31 47.12
CA ILE A 5 61.32 -22.65 46.35
C ILE A 5 61.79 -22.47 44.90
N LEU A 6 62.11 -23.56 44.21
CA LEU A 6 62.38 -23.49 42.76
C LEU A 6 62.05 -24.76 41.97
N LYS A 7 61.15 -25.62 42.48
CA LYS A 7 60.70 -26.82 41.75
C LYS A 7 59.19 -27.04 41.75
N LEU A 8 58.39 -26.00 42.00
CA LEU A 8 56.94 -26.13 42.07
C LEU A 8 56.23 -24.96 41.38
N LEU A 9 56.55 -24.70 40.11
CA LEU A 9 55.83 -23.72 39.28
C LEU A 9 56.03 -24.00 37.78
N THR A 10 55.83 -25.25 37.38
CA THR A 10 55.63 -25.66 35.98
C THR A 10 54.44 -26.63 35.87
N LEU A 11 53.38 -26.34 36.61
CA LEU A 11 52.02 -26.79 36.31
C LEU A 11 51.13 -25.54 36.27
N PHE A 12 51.43 -24.60 35.38
CA PHE A 12 50.44 -23.60 35.01
C PHE A 12 49.48 -24.27 34.04
N ALA A 13 48.23 -24.33 34.48
CA ALA A 13 47.07 -24.80 33.78
C ALA A 13 47.13 -24.42 32.29
N ALA A 14 47.24 -25.43 31.43
CA ALA A 14 46.66 -25.36 30.11
C ALA A 14 45.13 -25.35 30.27
N CYS A 15 44.58 -24.24 30.78
CA CYS A 15 43.24 -23.82 30.45
C CYS A 15 43.28 -23.52 28.96
N SER A 16 43.15 -24.58 28.15
CA SER A 16 42.72 -24.47 26.78
C SER A 16 41.30 -23.93 26.86
N ALA A 17 41.19 -22.61 26.97
CA ALA A 17 40.03 -21.90 26.47
C ALA A 17 39.96 -22.28 25.00
N SER A 18 39.23 -23.37 24.73
CA SER A 18 38.86 -23.77 23.40
C SER A 18 37.98 -22.64 22.90
N VAL A 19 38.60 -21.68 22.23
CA VAL A 19 37.90 -20.63 21.50
C VAL A 19 37.03 -21.40 20.52
N LYS A 20 35.73 -21.48 20.82
CA LYS A 20 34.76 -22.18 20.00
C LYS A 20 34.84 -21.52 18.62
N ALA A 21 35.29 -22.28 17.62
CA ALA A 21 35.43 -21.74 16.27
C ALA A 21 34.08 -21.16 15.84
N ALA A 22 34.08 -19.92 15.33
CA ALA A 22 32.85 -19.27 14.90
C ALA A 22 32.20 -20.11 13.77
N ALA A 23 30.88 -20.18 13.78
CA ALA A 23 30.14 -20.85 12.72
C ALA A 23 30.41 -20.16 11.37
N THR A 24 30.56 -20.95 10.31
CA THR A 24 30.67 -20.44 8.93
C THR A 24 29.33 -20.59 8.22
N LEU A 25 29.05 -19.73 7.26
CA LEU A 25 27.77 -19.68 6.54
C LEU A 25 27.99 -19.86 5.05
N ASP A 26 27.20 -20.74 4.42
CA ASP A 26 27.06 -20.78 2.96
C ASP A 26 25.64 -20.41 2.56
N TYR A 27 25.52 -19.57 1.53
CA TYR A 27 24.24 -19.12 1.00
C TYR A 27 23.87 -19.97 -0.23
N THR A 28 22.91 -20.87 -0.03
CA THR A 28 22.47 -21.90 -0.99
C THR A 28 21.00 -21.72 -1.38
N LYS A 29 20.55 -22.32 -2.48
CA LYS A 29 19.15 -22.22 -2.92
C LYS A 29 18.19 -22.83 -1.89
N GLU A 30 18.69 -23.79 -1.13
CA GLU A 30 17.99 -24.50 -0.10
C GLU A 30 17.87 -23.69 1.20
N GLY A 31 18.68 -22.64 1.40
CA GLY A 31 18.74 -21.85 2.63
C GLY A 31 20.14 -21.34 2.98
N VAL A 32 20.27 -20.83 4.21
CA VAL A 32 21.56 -20.46 4.81
C VAL A 32 22.11 -21.68 5.56
N LEU A 33 23.12 -22.32 4.99
CA LEU A 33 23.78 -23.47 5.60
C LEU A 33 24.77 -22.97 6.66
N ARG A 34 24.39 -23.16 7.93
CA ARG A 34 25.27 -22.93 9.08
C ARG A 34 26.14 -24.15 9.31
N LYS A 35 27.45 -23.97 9.24
CA LYS A 35 28.46 -24.99 9.51
C LYS A 35 29.11 -24.74 10.87
N ASP A 36 28.99 -25.72 11.76
CA ASP A 36 29.51 -25.67 13.12
C ASP A 36 29.87 -27.08 13.59
N GLN A 37 30.81 -27.17 14.53
CA GLN A 37 31.29 -28.43 15.09
C GLN A 37 30.18 -29.24 15.76
N GLN A 38 29.10 -28.58 16.19
CA GLN A 38 27.97 -29.23 16.85
C GLN A 38 27.03 -29.92 15.84
N CYS A 39 26.67 -29.21 14.78
CA CYS A 39 25.72 -29.67 13.77
C CYS A 39 25.72 -28.70 12.58
N ASN A 40 25.78 -29.24 11.36
CA ASN A 40 25.51 -28.44 10.16
C ASN A 40 23.99 -28.40 9.95
N ILE A 41 23.42 -27.22 9.79
CA ILE A 41 21.98 -27.02 9.71
C ILE A 41 21.68 -26.00 8.62
N ASN A 42 20.75 -26.32 7.75
CA ASN A 42 20.24 -25.39 6.76
C ASN A 42 19.03 -24.62 7.30
N PHE A 43 19.12 -23.29 7.34
CA PHE A 43 18.06 -22.42 7.83
C PHE A 43 17.36 -21.68 6.70
N VAL A 44 16.03 -21.66 6.74
CA VAL A 44 15.20 -21.03 5.72
C VAL A 44 14.30 -19.98 6.36
N ASN A 45 14.38 -18.75 5.85
CA ASN A 45 13.61 -17.58 6.30
C ASN A 45 13.88 -17.16 7.77
N PHE A 46 15.12 -17.35 8.23
CA PHE A 46 15.57 -16.97 9.58
C PHE A 46 16.54 -15.78 9.62
N GLY A 47 16.75 -15.09 8.50
CA GLY A 47 17.70 -13.99 8.41
C GLY A 47 19.03 -14.39 7.78
N ILE A 48 20.03 -13.56 7.99
CA ILE A 48 21.39 -13.71 7.46
C ILE A 48 22.44 -13.43 8.53
N GLU A 49 23.71 -13.69 8.21
CA GLU A 49 24.86 -13.28 9.03
C GLU A 49 24.71 -13.61 10.53
N LYS A 50 24.65 -12.59 11.40
CA LYS A 50 24.57 -12.75 12.87
C LYS A 50 23.27 -13.42 13.32
N ASP A 51 22.19 -13.35 12.53
CA ASP A 51 20.93 -14.03 12.83
C ASP A 51 21.11 -15.55 12.86
N ILE A 52 22.03 -16.07 12.04
CA ILE A 52 22.28 -17.51 11.91
C ILE A 52 23.61 -17.91 12.58
N SER A 53 24.69 -17.17 12.35
CA SER A 53 25.99 -17.47 12.94
C SER A 53 25.98 -17.29 14.47
N GLY A 54 25.17 -16.35 14.98
CA GLY A 54 25.02 -16.06 16.41
C GLY A 54 24.16 -17.06 17.18
N LEU A 55 23.50 -18.01 16.51
CA LEU A 55 22.67 -19.02 17.17
C LEU A 55 23.49 -19.93 18.09
N ASN A 56 22.93 -20.25 19.26
CA ASN A 56 23.51 -21.20 20.19
C ASN A 56 22.98 -22.61 19.87
N VAL A 57 23.81 -23.40 19.19
CA VAL A 57 23.53 -24.80 18.87
C VAL A 57 24.27 -25.70 19.86
N ARG A 58 23.54 -26.65 20.47
CA ARG A 58 24.09 -27.63 21.41
C ARG A 58 23.56 -29.02 21.13
N ARG A 59 24.50 -29.98 21.05
CA ARG A 59 24.21 -31.40 20.91
C ARG A 59 24.32 -32.10 22.26
N GLU A 60 23.28 -32.83 22.65
CA GLU A 60 23.23 -33.65 23.86
C GLU A 60 23.03 -35.12 23.48
N ASN A 61 24.07 -35.94 23.67
CA ASN A 61 24.01 -37.35 23.29
C ASN A 61 23.15 -38.16 24.27
N ASN A 62 22.26 -38.98 23.73
CA ASN A 62 21.44 -39.92 24.47
C ASN A 62 22.18 -41.27 24.60
N ALA A 63 21.83 -42.05 25.63
CA ALA A 63 22.45 -43.36 25.88
C ALA A 63 22.21 -44.40 24.77
N ASN A 64 21.16 -44.21 23.96
CA ASN A 64 20.79 -45.10 22.85
C ASN A 64 21.51 -44.76 21.52
N GLY A 65 22.51 -43.88 21.54
CA GLY A 65 23.28 -43.48 20.37
C GLY A 65 22.60 -42.42 19.48
N THR A 66 21.42 -41.93 19.85
CA THR A 66 20.84 -40.70 19.25
C THR A 66 21.32 -39.46 20.01
N PHE A 67 20.91 -38.28 19.58
CA PHE A 67 21.14 -37.04 20.32
C PHE A 67 19.94 -36.10 20.23
N ASN A 68 19.80 -35.22 21.22
CA ASN A 68 18.90 -34.08 21.16
C ASN A 68 19.70 -32.86 20.70
N LEU A 69 19.09 -32.05 19.84
CA LEU A 69 19.69 -30.84 19.31
C LEU A 69 18.90 -29.64 19.83
N SER A 70 19.54 -28.82 20.64
CA SER A 70 19.00 -27.55 21.12
C SER A 70 19.52 -26.41 20.26
N ILE A 71 18.62 -25.55 19.82
CA ILE A 71 18.90 -24.37 18.99
C ILE A 71 18.19 -23.19 19.63
N SER A 72 18.95 -22.21 20.10
CA SER A 72 18.42 -21.04 20.81
C SER A 72 18.71 -19.74 20.07
N GLU A 73 17.97 -18.70 20.44
CA GLU A 73 18.02 -17.34 19.87
C GLU A 73 17.47 -17.20 18.45
N LEU A 74 16.58 -18.11 18.03
CA LEU A 74 15.91 -18.00 16.72
C LEU A 74 14.97 -16.80 16.74
N LYS A 75 15.14 -15.87 15.79
CA LYS A 75 14.21 -14.77 15.58
C LYS A 75 12.88 -15.31 15.05
N ASN A 76 11.77 -14.85 15.61
CA ASN A 76 10.45 -15.13 15.08
C ASN A 76 10.08 -14.06 14.06
N GLY A 77 10.11 -14.41 12.77
CA GLY A 77 9.77 -13.49 11.69
C GLY A 77 8.28 -13.19 11.55
N ASN A 78 7.41 -13.97 12.21
CA ASN A 78 5.98 -13.66 12.30
C ASN A 78 5.72 -12.52 13.29
N VAL A 79 6.64 -12.26 14.23
CA VAL A 79 6.54 -11.13 15.13
C VAL A 79 6.65 -9.85 14.30
N GLY A 80 5.57 -9.09 14.29
CA GLY A 80 5.46 -7.85 13.56
C GLY A 80 4.72 -7.92 12.23
N LEU A 81 4.35 -9.07 11.66
CA LEU A 81 3.61 -9.03 10.38
C LEU A 81 2.24 -8.35 10.44
N ARG A 82 1.68 -8.21 11.63
CA ARG A 82 0.42 -7.54 11.92
C ARG A 82 0.66 -6.60 13.11
N SER A 83 0.56 -5.29 12.91
CA SER A 83 0.77 -4.26 13.94
C SER A 83 -0.49 -3.84 14.68
N ASN A 84 -1.64 -4.34 14.26
CA ASN A 84 -2.95 -3.83 14.66
C ASN A 84 -3.33 -4.10 16.13
N GLU A 85 -2.41 -4.63 16.93
CA GLU A 85 -2.56 -4.73 18.38
C GLU A 85 -1.25 -4.29 19.03
N SER A 86 -1.31 -3.15 19.74
CA SER A 86 -0.35 -2.83 20.78
C SER A 86 -0.35 -3.99 21.81
N GLY A 87 0.53 -4.97 21.61
CA GLY A 87 0.63 -6.15 22.46
C GLY A 87 0.47 -7.51 21.77
N TYR A 88 0.18 -7.60 20.46
CA TYR A 88 0.23 -8.90 19.77
C TYR A 88 1.68 -9.38 19.68
N THR A 89 2.04 -10.19 20.65
CA THR A 89 3.23 -11.01 20.64
C THR A 89 2.81 -12.37 20.13
N PHE A 90 3.44 -12.79 19.03
CA PHE A 90 3.21 -14.11 18.47
C PHE A 90 3.40 -15.16 19.58
N ALA A 91 2.32 -15.81 20.00
CA ALA A 91 2.38 -16.70 21.16
C ALA A 91 3.32 -17.87 20.87
N ASP A 92 4.22 -18.17 21.80
CA ASP A 92 5.20 -19.25 21.62
C ASP A 92 4.52 -20.61 21.37
N SER A 93 3.31 -20.80 21.91
CA SER A 93 2.46 -21.96 21.68
C SER A 93 2.07 -22.15 20.21
N GLU A 94 1.95 -21.08 19.43
CA GLU A 94 1.60 -21.12 18.00
C GLU A 94 2.83 -21.37 17.11
N THR A 95 4.04 -21.12 17.60
CA THR A 95 5.29 -21.16 16.79
C THR A 95 5.52 -22.52 16.14
N LYS A 96 5.08 -23.59 16.80
CA LYS A 96 5.17 -24.96 16.25
C LYS A 96 4.42 -25.14 14.93
N ASN A 97 3.37 -24.36 14.68
CA ASN A 97 2.59 -24.43 13.44
C ASN A 97 3.34 -23.84 12.24
N TYR A 98 4.33 -22.98 12.50
CA TYR A 98 5.03 -22.21 11.47
C TYR A 98 6.52 -22.50 11.40
N VAL A 99 6.98 -23.51 12.15
CA VAL A 99 8.33 -24.06 12.03
C VAL A 99 8.23 -25.45 11.42
N LYS A 100 8.88 -25.65 10.28
CA LYS A 100 8.98 -26.92 9.58
C LYS A 100 10.39 -27.45 9.70
N ILE A 101 10.54 -28.64 10.30
CA ILE A 101 11.82 -29.33 10.41
C ILE A 101 11.80 -30.53 9.49
N SER A 102 12.86 -30.72 8.71
CA SER A 102 13.02 -31.89 7.86
C SER A 102 14.46 -32.38 7.85
N GLN A 103 14.65 -33.66 7.57
CA GLN A 103 15.95 -34.27 7.36
C GLN A 103 15.91 -35.06 6.05
N ASN A 104 16.77 -34.69 5.11
CA ASN A 104 16.78 -35.27 3.75
C ASN A 104 15.38 -35.26 3.10
N GLY A 105 14.66 -34.14 3.27
CA GLY A 105 13.29 -33.95 2.77
C GLY A 105 12.19 -34.65 3.59
N THR A 106 12.54 -35.51 4.57
CA THR A 106 11.54 -36.17 5.43
C THR A 106 11.18 -35.29 6.62
N ALA A 107 9.90 -35.00 6.81
CA ALA A 107 9.43 -34.14 7.89
C ALA A 107 9.66 -34.75 9.29
N ILE A 108 10.16 -33.94 10.22
CA ILE A 108 10.30 -34.26 11.65
C ILE A 108 9.23 -33.51 12.42
N LYS A 109 8.28 -34.24 13.02
CA LYS A 109 7.16 -33.68 13.78
C LYS A 109 7.42 -33.61 15.29
N ASP A 110 8.34 -34.44 15.79
CA ASP A 110 8.70 -34.51 17.20
C ASP A 110 9.81 -33.51 17.54
N PHE A 111 9.39 -32.29 17.85
CA PHE A 111 10.24 -31.25 18.40
C PHE A 111 9.45 -30.39 19.40
N GLU A 112 10.19 -29.75 20.29
CA GLU A 112 9.67 -28.79 21.26
C GLU A 112 10.03 -27.37 20.84
N VAL A 113 9.12 -26.44 21.12
CA VAL A 113 9.38 -25.00 21.07
C VAL A 113 9.40 -24.48 22.50
N LYS A 114 10.38 -23.65 22.81
CA LYS A 114 10.48 -22.96 24.10
C LYS A 114 10.47 -21.44 23.87
N PRO A 115 9.59 -20.69 24.56
CA PRO A 115 9.63 -19.24 24.62
C PRO A 115 11.03 -18.68 24.83
N ALA A 116 11.35 -17.57 24.17
CA ALA A 116 12.44 -16.69 24.56
C ALA A 116 11.98 -15.24 24.53
N SER A 117 12.69 -14.36 25.24
CA SER A 117 12.32 -12.95 25.32
C SER A 117 12.57 -12.23 23.99
N LYS A 118 11.89 -11.09 23.79
CA LYS A 118 12.12 -10.15 22.68
C LYS A 118 11.87 -10.73 21.27
N GLY A 119 10.77 -11.47 21.09
CA GLY A 119 10.38 -11.98 19.77
C GLY A 119 11.29 -13.10 19.26
N LYS A 120 11.91 -13.86 20.17
CA LYS A 120 12.75 -15.01 19.85
C LYS A 120 12.15 -16.28 20.43
N PHE A 121 12.64 -17.44 19.98
CA PHE A 121 12.31 -18.73 20.55
C PHE A 121 13.50 -19.70 20.47
N SER A 122 13.35 -20.84 21.12
CA SER A 122 14.28 -21.97 21.01
C SER A 122 13.57 -23.23 20.53
N LEU A 123 14.32 -24.10 19.86
CA LEU A 123 13.88 -25.41 19.40
C LEU A 123 14.68 -26.51 20.08
N VAL A 124 14.01 -27.63 20.39
CA VAL A 124 14.66 -28.88 20.77
C VAL A 124 14.16 -29.99 19.85
N VAL A 125 15.05 -30.47 18.98
CA VAL A 125 14.78 -31.62 18.08
C VAL A 125 15.30 -32.87 18.76
N LYS A 126 14.43 -33.84 19.01
CA LYS A 126 14.77 -35.03 19.80
C LYS A 126 15.24 -36.19 18.93
N ASN A 127 16.08 -37.04 19.53
CA ASN A 127 16.42 -38.35 19.00
C ASN A 127 17.00 -38.39 17.57
N LEU A 128 17.74 -37.35 17.17
CA LEU A 128 18.43 -37.32 15.89
C LEU A 128 19.58 -38.34 15.86
N LYS A 129 19.82 -38.94 14.68
CA LYS A 129 20.97 -39.84 14.44
C LYS A 129 22.12 -39.15 13.74
N THR A 130 21.81 -38.15 12.91
CA THR A 130 22.78 -37.37 12.13
C THR A 130 22.29 -35.93 12.00
N CYS A 131 23.22 -35.03 11.70
CA CYS A 131 22.93 -33.65 11.30
C CYS A 131 22.79 -33.49 9.78
N GLU A 132 23.19 -34.50 9.02
CA GLU A 132 23.17 -34.45 7.55
C GLU A 132 21.75 -34.19 7.03
N GLY A 133 21.65 -33.25 6.10
CA GLY A 133 20.41 -32.83 5.46
C GLY A 133 19.36 -32.23 6.40
N LEU A 134 19.73 -31.82 7.62
CA LEU A 134 18.80 -31.17 8.54
C LEU A 134 18.49 -29.75 8.05
N THR A 135 17.21 -29.48 7.83
CA THR A 135 16.68 -28.17 7.42
C THR A 135 15.59 -27.71 8.39
N ILE A 136 15.68 -26.44 8.78
CA ILE A 136 14.69 -25.76 9.63
C ILE A 136 14.19 -24.55 8.87
N LYS A 137 12.88 -24.53 8.60
CA LYS A 137 12.20 -23.47 7.86
C LYS A 137 11.19 -22.76 8.73
N GLN A 138 11.23 -21.44 8.73
CA GLN A 138 10.12 -20.62 9.20
C GLN A 138 9.17 -20.33 8.05
N THR A 139 7.88 -20.53 8.29
CA THR A 139 6.80 -20.06 7.43
C THR A 139 6.09 -18.90 8.10
N PHE A 140 5.36 -18.14 7.30
CA PHE A 140 4.62 -16.97 7.75
C PHE A 140 3.13 -17.27 7.76
N LYS A 141 2.46 -16.87 8.84
CA LYS A 141 1.01 -17.05 9.05
C LYS A 141 0.20 -16.25 8.04
N ASP A 142 0.64 -15.02 7.85
CA ASP A 142 -0.08 -13.99 7.12
C ASP A 142 0.77 -13.47 5.97
N ASP A 143 0.09 -13.04 4.91
CA ASP A 143 0.70 -12.20 3.91
C ASP A 143 1.03 -10.84 4.51
N ALA A 144 2.05 -10.18 3.96
CA ALA A 144 2.45 -8.86 4.39
C ALA A 144 1.75 -7.80 3.53
N LEU A 145 1.06 -6.84 4.16
CA LEU A 145 0.45 -5.71 3.46
C LEU A 145 1.53 -4.68 3.08
N MET A 146 1.69 -4.43 1.80
CA MET A 146 2.75 -3.60 1.23
C MET A 146 2.15 -2.35 0.59
N ASN A 147 2.45 -1.20 1.16
CA ASN A 147 2.22 0.09 0.54
C ASN A 147 3.17 0.26 -0.65
N THR A 148 2.65 0.60 -1.81
CA THR A 148 3.45 0.81 -3.02
C THR A 148 3.77 2.29 -3.21
N TYR A 149 5.05 2.55 -3.46
CA TYR A 149 5.58 3.90 -3.68
C TYR A 149 6.53 3.93 -4.87
N LEU A 150 6.76 5.13 -5.40
CA LEU A 150 7.64 5.37 -6.54
C LEU A 150 8.64 6.46 -6.18
N TYR A 151 9.92 6.13 -6.22
CA TYR A 151 10.96 7.13 -6.29
C TYR A 151 10.99 7.73 -7.69
N TYR A 152 10.94 9.06 -7.82
CA TYR A 152 10.96 9.77 -9.11
C TYR A 152 12.36 9.79 -9.74
N SER A 153 12.93 8.61 -9.90
CA SER A 153 14.21 8.31 -10.51
C SER A 153 14.03 7.24 -11.57
N ASN A 154 14.90 7.28 -12.57
CA ASN A 154 15.04 6.21 -13.57
C ASN A 154 16.15 5.21 -13.24
N VAL A 155 16.76 5.35 -12.06
CA VAL A 155 17.87 4.52 -11.60
C VAL A 155 17.61 4.12 -10.16
N THR A 156 17.87 2.85 -9.85
CA THR A 156 17.80 2.33 -8.49
C THR A 156 18.82 3.06 -7.61
N PRO A 157 18.43 3.55 -6.42
CA PRO A 157 19.38 4.15 -5.50
C PRO A 157 20.50 3.17 -5.10
N ASP A 158 21.75 3.63 -5.08
CA ASP A 158 22.91 2.84 -4.63
C ASP A 158 22.88 2.56 -3.12
N ASP A 159 22.30 3.49 -2.35
CA ASP A 159 22.03 3.31 -0.93
C ASP A 159 20.53 3.21 -0.71
N ILE A 160 20.09 2.04 -0.25
CA ILE A 160 18.69 1.74 0.06
C ILE A 160 18.20 2.50 1.31
N ASN A 161 19.13 2.97 2.15
CA ASN A 161 18.87 3.76 3.35
C ASN A 161 19.08 5.25 3.10
N HIS A 162 19.18 5.65 1.84
CA HIS A 162 19.31 7.04 1.47
C HIS A 162 18.11 7.83 2.02
N PRO A 163 18.34 8.92 2.77
CA PRO A 163 17.24 9.79 3.20
C PRO A 163 16.66 10.48 1.97
N PHE A 164 15.47 10.07 1.55
CA PHE A 164 14.79 10.69 0.42
C PHE A 164 14.09 11.98 0.88
N ASN A 165 14.20 13.02 0.06
CA ASN A 165 13.31 14.16 0.23
C ASN A 165 11.92 13.71 -0.22
N ILE A 166 10.91 13.87 0.64
CA ILE A 166 9.51 13.46 0.38
C ILE A 166 8.98 14.00 -0.95
N VAL A 167 9.52 15.12 -1.43
CA VAL A 167 9.14 15.70 -2.72
C VAL A 167 9.58 14.91 -3.95
N GLU A 168 10.54 13.99 -3.78
CA GLU A 168 11.09 13.12 -4.82
C GLU A 168 10.42 11.73 -4.82
N PHE A 169 9.45 11.53 -3.94
CA PHE A 169 8.67 10.30 -3.85
C PHE A 169 7.21 10.54 -4.23
N GLY A 170 6.63 9.50 -4.80
CA GLY A 170 5.26 9.42 -5.24
C GLY A 170 4.49 8.29 -4.55
N PRO A 171 3.16 8.46 -4.38
CA PRO A 171 2.41 9.63 -4.83
C PRO A 171 2.57 10.83 -3.87
N SER A 172 2.01 11.99 -4.22
CA SER A 172 2.36 13.29 -3.63
C SER A 172 1.97 13.52 -2.17
N SER A 173 1.17 12.63 -1.60
CA SER A 173 0.55 12.82 -0.29
C SER A 173 1.34 12.11 0.79
N ASN A 174 1.45 12.76 1.96
CA ASN A 174 2.06 12.18 3.14
C ASN A 174 1.27 10.92 3.51
N ASP A 175 1.84 9.76 3.22
CA ASP A 175 1.38 8.43 3.62
C ASP A 175 0.20 7.81 2.84
N VAL A 176 -0.24 8.37 1.71
CA VAL A 176 -1.17 7.65 0.80
C VAL A 176 -0.33 6.89 -0.24
N PRO A 177 -0.36 5.55 -0.31
CA PRO A 177 0.35 4.81 -1.36
C PRO A 177 -0.38 4.87 -2.69
N TYR A 178 0.24 4.39 -3.78
CA TYR A 178 -0.52 4.15 -5.02
C TYR A 178 -1.56 3.05 -4.77
N ASP A 179 -1.18 1.99 -4.05
CA ASP A 179 -2.08 0.99 -3.51
C ASP A 179 -1.42 0.23 -2.35
N THR A 180 -2.22 -0.48 -1.55
CA THR A 180 -1.77 -1.42 -0.52
C THR A 180 -2.04 -2.85 -0.98
N LEU A 181 -0.98 -3.58 -1.31
CA LEU A 181 -1.07 -4.92 -1.89
C LEU A 181 -0.67 -6.01 -0.89
N SER A 182 -1.33 -7.16 -0.95
CA SER A 182 -0.94 -8.33 -0.13
C SER A 182 0.22 -9.07 -0.79
N TRP A 183 1.35 -9.23 -0.09
CA TRP A 183 2.51 -9.99 -0.57
C TRP A 183 2.67 -11.30 0.19
N ASN A 184 2.59 -12.42 -0.53
CA ASN A 184 2.78 -13.74 0.05
C ASN A 184 4.25 -13.98 0.40
N MET A 185 4.59 -13.79 1.67
CA MET A 185 5.97 -13.92 2.14
C MET A 185 6.53 -15.33 1.96
N ASN A 186 5.71 -16.37 2.07
CA ASN A 186 6.18 -17.74 1.95
C ASN A 186 6.70 -18.02 0.54
N THR A 187 5.87 -17.79 -0.48
CA THR A 187 6.27 -18.01 -1.88
C THR A 187 7.28 -16.98 -2.33
N GLY A 188 7.12 -15.71 -1.95
CA GLY A 188 8.00 -14.62 -2.38
C GLY A 188 9.43 -14.81 -1.90
N LEU A 189 9.63 -15.17 -0.62
CA LEU A 189 10.96 -15.43 -0.08
C LEU A 189 11.57 -16.73 -0.63
N ASP A 190 10.75 -17.77 -0.86
CA ASP A 190 11.22 -19.00 -1.48
C ASP A 190 11.73 -18.76 -2.90
N ASP A 191 10.92 -18.11 -3.73
CA ASP A 191 11.23 -17.85 -5.13
C ASP A 191 12.47 -16.97 -5.31
N VAL A 192 12.54 -15.87 -4.54
CA VAL A 192 13.67 -14.94 -4.57
C VAL A 192 14.96 -15.63 -4.10
N ARG A 193 14.89 -16.48 -3.07
CA ARG A 193 16.03 -17.29 -2.61
C ARG A 193 16.46 -18.31 -3.66
N GLU A 194 15.54 -19.08 -4.22
CA GLU A 194 15.88 -20.21 -5.09
C GLU A 194 16.41 -19.76 -6.45
N LYS A 195 15.92 -18.61 -6.93
CA LYS A 195 16.28 -18.06 -8.25
C LYS A 195 17.44 -17.06 -8.19
N CYS A 196 17.57 -16.31 -7.10
CA CYS A 196 18.59 -15.25 -6.97
C CYS A 196 19.52 -15.38 -5.76
N ARG A 197 19.28 -16.34 -4.87
CA ARG A 197 19.98 -16.45 -3.58
C ARG A 197 20.03 -15.11 -2.86
N ILE A 198 18.84 -14.48 -2.82
CA ILE A 198 18.53 -13.27 -2.07
C ILE A 198 17.75 -13.69 -0.81
N TYR A 199 18.14 -13.16 0.34
CA TYR A 199 17.61 -13.58 1.65
C TYR A 199 17.12 -12.37 2.44
N ILE A 200 16.05 -12.57 3.22
CA ILE A 200 15.55 -11.57 4.14
C ILE A 200 16.61 -11.23 5.20
N ASP A 201 16.80 -9.96 5.48
CA ASP A 201 17.66 -9.46 6.56
C ASP A 201 16.76 -8.88 7.66
N PHE A 202 16.85 -9.46 8.86
CA PHE A 202 16.13 -8.99 10.04
C PHE A 202 17.01 -8.07 10.86
N ARG A 203 16.53 -6.87 11.19
CA ARG A 203 17.24 -5.95 12.10
C ARG A 203 16.69 -6.02 13.51
N GLU A 204 17.50 -5.60 14.47
CA GLU A 204 17.03 -5.48 15.86
C GLU A 204 16.13 -4.25 16.00
N THR A 205 15.00 -4.41 16.69
CA THR A 205 14.04 -3.35 17.03
C THR A 205 14.61 -2.48 18.17
N ASN A 206 15.71 -1.77 17.91
CA ASN A 206 16.30 -0.87 18.89
C ASN A 206 16.02 0.56 18.40
N ASN A 207 15.10 1.25 19.07
CA ASN A 207 14.67 2.65 18.81
C ASN A 207 15.79 3.70 19.04
N VAL A 208 17.05 3.35 18.86
CA VAL A 208 18.19 4.22 19.19
C VAL A 208 19.08 4.35 17.96
N GLY A 209 18.89 5.45 17.21
CA GLY A 209 19.88 5.97 16.27
C GLY A 209 19.95 5.30 14.88
N GLY A 210 18.95 5.55 14.03
CA GLY A 210 19.15 5.58 12.58
C GLY A 210 18.87 4.30 11.77
N PHE A 211 18.42 3.21 12.37
CA PHE A 211 17.95 2.03 11.62
C PHE A 211 16.41 2.01 11.60
N HIS A 212 15.84 2.25 10.43
CA HIS A 212 14.41 2.49 10.27
C HIS A 212 13.58 1.22 10.00
N TRP A 213 14.19 0.06 9.74
CA TRP A 213 13.48 -1.16 9.31
C TRP A 213 13.59 -2.36 10.27
N VAL A 214 12.50 -3.14 10.33
CA VAL A 214 12.37 -4.43 11.05
C VAL A 214 12.93 -5.57 10.19
N TRP A 215 12.62 -5.54 8.90
CA TRP A 215 13.18 -6.45 7.91
C TRP A 215 13.23 -5.77 6.54
N TYR A 216 14.13 -6.24 5.68
CA TYR A 216 14.22 -5.79 4.30
C TYR A 216 14.69 -6.90 3.34
N LEU A 217 14.35 -6.75 2.07
CA LEU A 217 14.68 -7.64 0.97
C LEU A 217 14.94 -6.82 -0.30
N SER A 218 16.14 -6.97 -0.88
CA SER A 218 16.53 -6.32 -2.12
C SER A 218 17.80 -6.94 -2.69
N THR A 219 18.24 -6.48 -3.86
CA THR A 219 19.55 -6.84 -4.45
C THR A 219 20.76 -6.38 -3.63
N HIS A 220 20.57 -5.50 -2.64
CA HIS A 220 21.58 -5.01 -1.70
C HIS A 220 21.73 -5.89 -0.44
N THR A 221 20.81 -6.83 -0.23
CA THR A 221 21.02 -7.92 0.75
C THR A 221 22.09 -8.90 0.24
N ILE A 222 22.29 -10.03 0.93
CA ILE A 222 23.05 -11.14 0.36
C ILE A 222 22.41 -11.56 -0.95
N ASN A 223 23.08 -11.30 -2.06
CA ASN A 223 22.65 -11.63 -3.43
C ASN A 223 23.70 -12.52 -4.08
N ALA A 224 23.70 -13.81 -3.75
CA ALA A 224 24.81 -14.69 -4.08
C ALA A 224 24.88 -15.07 -5.57
N ASP A 225 23.77 -14.95 -6.32
CA ASP A 225 23.73 -15.10 -7.79
C ASP A 225 23.94 -13.79 -8.56
N LYS A 226 24.05 -12.64 -7.86
CA LYS A 226 24.19 -11.30 -8.47
C LYS A 226 23.04 -10.97 -9.43
N CYS A 227 21.81 -11.31 -9.06
CA CYS A 227 20.63 -10.86 -9.80
C CYS A 227 20.58 -9.34 -9.84
N ASP A 228 20.18 -8.80 -10.98
CA ASP A 228 19.88 -7.38 -11.12
C ASP A 228 18.48 -7.04 -10.58
N ASN A 229 18.18 -5.74 -10.49
CA ASN A 229 16.92 -5.26 -9.95
C ASN A 229 15.70 -5.70 -10.78
N PRO A 230 15.72 -5.62 -12.13
CA PRO A 230 14.62 -6.13 -12.94
C PRO A 230 14.34 -7.61 -12.68
N THR A 231 15.37 -8.45 -12.60
CA THR A 231 15.19 -9.88 -12.31
C THR A 231 14.60 -10.11 -10.93
N PHE A 232 15.10 -9.41 -9.90
CA PHE A 232 14.55 -9.47 -8.55
C PHE A 232 13.06 -9.11 -8.54
N TYR A 233 12.69 -8.00 -9.16
CA TYR A 233 11.29 -7.54 -9.21
C TYR A 233 10.38 -8.51 -9.94
N GLU A 234 10.79 -9.03 -11.11
CA GLU A 234 10.02 -10.01 -11.89
C GLU A 234 9.75 -11.32 -11.13
N ILE A 235 10.63 -11.68 -10.22
CA ILE A 235 10.45 -12.83 -9.33
C ILE A 235 9.50 -12.46 -8.19
N ALA A 236 9.79 -11.38 -7.47
CA ALA A 236 9.04 -10.98 -6.28
C ALA A 236 7.59 -10.58 -6.59
N LYS A 237 7.35 -9.93 -7.74
CA LYS A 237 6.02 -9.44 -8.15
C LYS A 237 4.98 -10.54 -8.29
N LYS A 238 5.41 -11.78 -8.59
CA LYS A 238 4.52 -12.95 -8.74
C LYS A 238 3.85 -13.40 -7.46
N SER A 239 4.36 -12.95 -6.31
CA SER A 239 3.81 -13.26 -5.00
C SER A 239 2.88 -12.18 -4.46
N TYR A 240 2.63 -11.11 -5.22
CA TYR A 240 1.62 -10.11 -4.88
C TYR A 240 0.24 -10.56 -5.35
N ALA A 241 -0.76 -10.39 -4.49
CA ALA A 241 -2.15 -10.36 -4.90
C ALA A 241 -2.45 -8.96 -5.46
N SER A 242 -3.28 -8.92 -6.50
CA SER A 242 -3.79 -7.67 -7.08
C SER A 242 -2.73 -6.73 -7.68
N MET A 243 -1.65 -7.29 -8.25
CA MET A 243 -0.63 -6.49 -8.95
C MET A 243 -1.21 -5.80 -10.21
N GLU A 244 -2.36 -6.25 -10.71
CA GLU A 244 -3.05 -5.61 -11.85
C GLU A 244 -3.32 -4.12 -11.65
N VAL A 245 -3.48 -3.63 -10.41
CA VAL A 245 -3.66 -2.19 -10.15
C VAL A 245 -2.40 -1.40 -10.48
N MET A 246 -1.23 -1.97 -10.15
CA MET A 246 0.05 -1.35 -10.51
C MET A 246 0.33 -1.46 -12.00
N ASP A 247 -0.08 -2.58 -12.63
CA ASP A 247 0.01 -2.74 -14.09
C ASP A 247 -0.95 -1.77 -14.81
N GLU A 248 -2.13 -1.47 -14.27
CA GLU A 248 -3.05 -0.44 -14.81
C GLU A 248 -2.45 0.96 -14.67
N LEU A 249 -1.86 1.26 -13.51
CA LEU A 249 -1.27 2.58 -13.26
C LEU A 249 0.00 2.80 -14.09
N PHE A 250 0.89 1.82 -14.22
CA PHE A 250 2.24 2.02 -14.75
C PHE A 250 2.62 1.14 -15.94
N GLY A 251 1.81 0.15 -16.31
CA GLY A 251 2.19 -0.87 -17.27
C GLY A 251 3.48 -1.60 -16.85
N ASP A 252 4.38 -1.83 -17.79
CA ASP A 252 5.68 -2.45 -17.56
C ASP A 252 6.77 -1.46 -17.09
N HIS A 253 6.38 -0.24 -16.69
CA HIS A 253 7.31 0.83 -16.33
C HIS A 253 7.59 0.94 -14.83
N TYR A 254 6.84 0.26 -13.98
CA TYR A 254 7.13 0.20 -12.55
C TYR A 254 8.13 -0.92 -12.25
N ASN A 255 9.22 -0.60 -11.57
CA ASN A 255 10.21 -1.59 -11.14
C ASN A 255 10.51 -1.44 -9.64
N GLY A 256 9.90 -2.32 -8.83
CA GLY A 256 10.13 -2.39 -7.39
C GLY A 256 11.57 -2.79 -7.07
N TYR A 257 12.27 -2.01 -6.25
CA TYR A 257 13.68 -2.27 -5.91
C TYR A 257 13.90 -2.69 -4.46
N VAL A 258 12.91 -2.52 -3.59
CA VAL A 258 12.99 -2.95 -2.20
C VAL A 258 11.63 -3.35 -1.66
N ILE A 259 11.60 -4.45 -0.92
CA ILE A 259 10.49 -4.82 -0.05
C ILE A 259 10.99 -4.70 1.38
N LYS A 260 10.41 -3.82 2.17
CA LYS A 260 10.87 -3.56 3.54
C LYS A 260 9.73 -3.27 4.48
N ARG A 261 10.01 -3.28 5.78
CA ARG A 261 9.06 -2.82 6.79
C ARG A 261 9.75 -1.93 7.81
N GLU A 262 9.20 -0.74 8.03
CA GLU A 262 9.81 0.34 8.83
C GLU A 262 9.23 0.51 10.25
N GLY A 263 8.75 -0.59 10.85
CA GLY A 263 8.08 -0.56 12.17
C GLY A 263 6.63 -0.07 12.13
N LYS A 264 6.20 0.56 11.04
CA LYS A 264 4.80 0.85 10.71
C LYS A 264 3.97 -0.43 10.50
N GLU A 265 2.67 -0.22 10.35
CA GLU A 265 1.70 -1.30 10.15
C GLU A 265 1.96 -2.10 8.90
N ASN A 266 2.02 -1.39 7.77
CA ASN A 266 2.29 -1.96 6.47
C ASN A 266 3.80 -1.89 6.18
N GLY A 267 4.29 -2.87 5.41
CA GLY A 267 5.58 -2.74 4.74
C GLY A 267 5.46 -1.88 3.49
N HIS A 268 6.58 -1.66 2.83
CA HIS A 268 6.70 -0.82 1.64
C HIS A 268 7.28 -1.67 0.51
N MET A 269 6.73 -1.49 -0.68
CA MET A 269 7.41 -1.76 -1.94
C MET A 269 7.77 -0.40 -2.56
N ASP A 270 9.05 -0.04 -2.49
CA ASP A 270 9.52 1.17 -3.18
C ASP A 270 10.02 0.77 -4.56
N GLY A 271 9.58 1.51 -5.58
CA GLY A 271 9.95 1.29 -6.97
C GLY A 271 10.55 2.51 -7.64
N ILE A 272 11.02 2.31 -8.86
CA ILE A 272 11.47 3.35 -9.79
C ILE A 272 10.71 3.26 -11.10
N LEU A 273 10.76 4.32 -11.89
CA LEU A 273 10.23 4.33 -13.24
C LEU A 273 11.30 3.81 -14.20
N VAL A 274 10.99 2.84 -15.05
CA VAL A 274 11.94 2.29 -16.04
C VAL A 274 11.43 2.50 -17.46
N ASN A 275 12.36 2.64 -18.41
CA ASN A 275 12.09 2.80 -19.84
C ASN A 275 11.22 4.03 -20.20
N GLN A 276 11.03 4.95 -19.26
CA GLN A 276 10.28 6.18 -19.41
C GLN A 276 11.07 7.33 -18.78
N LYS A 277 10.72 8.58 -19.09
CA LYS A 277 11.41 9.77 -18.55
C LYS A 277 10.49 10.75 -17.86
N TYR A 278 9.21 10.69 -18.16
CA TYR A 278 8.22 11.64 -17.69
C TYR A 278 7.00 10.87 -17.21
N LEU A 279 6.46 11.30 -16.08
CA LEU A 279 5.25 10.75 -15.47
C LEU A 279 4.26 11.88 -15.22
N ILE A 280 3.02 11.66 -15.63
CA ILE A 280 1.88 12.48 -15.22
C ILE A 280 1.07 11.64 -14.25
N GLU A 281 0.78 12.18 -13.06
CA GLU A 281 -0.18 11.59 -12.13
C GLU A 281 -1.48 12.38 -12.18
N ILE A 282 -2.60 11.66 -12.28
CA ILE A 282 -3.93 12.23 -12.28
C ILE A 282 -4.61 11.89 -10.95
N TYR A 283 -5.14 12.92 -10.31
CA TYR A 283 -5.87 12.86 -9.06
C TYR A 283 -7.32 13.24 -9.32
N GLN A 284 -8.26 12.62 -8.60
CA GLN A 284 -9.67 12.95 -8.73
C GLN A 284 -10.06 14.04 -7.72
N ASN A 285 -10.61 15.15 -8.20
CA ASN A 285 -11.21 16.17 -7.36
C ASN A 285 -12.72 16.25 -7.60
N GLY A 286 -13.51 16.17 -6.54
CA GLY A 286 -14.94 16.50 -6.59
C GLY A 286 -15.92 15.36 -6.35
N CYS A 287 -15.50 14.28 -5.70
CA CYS A 287 -16.41 13.25 -5.19
C CYS A 287 -16.15 13.00 -3.71
N ASP A 288 -17.22 12.81 -2.94
CA ASP A 288 -17.13 12.71 -1.48
C ASP A 288 -16.59 11.34 -1.02
N GLU A 289 -16.64 10.31 -1.88
CA GLU A 289 -16.30 8.92 -1.54
C GLU A 289 -14.86 8.51 -1.90
N GLN A 290 -14.14 9.30 -2.69
CA GLN A 290 -12.77 8.98 -3.11
C GLN A 290 -11.75 9.86 -2.38
N ASN A 291 -10.65 9.25 -1.92
CA ASN A 291 -9.54 10.01 -1.38
C ASN A 291 -8.95 10.93 -2.48
N LYS A 292 -9.07 12.24 -2.28
CA LYS A 292 -8.55 13.29 -3.18
C LYS A 292 -7.05 13.17 -3.46
N ASP A 293 -6.32 12.51 -2.57
CA ASP A 293 -4.88 12.34 -2.63
C ASP A 293 -4.47 11.00 -3.27
N GLN A 294 -5.44 10.18 -3.68
CA GLN A 294 -5.22 8.94 -4.42
C GLN A 294 -4.95 9.24 -5.89
N VAL A 295 -3.89 8.66 -6.43
CA VAL A 295 -3.64 8.65 -7.87
C VAL A 295 -4.56 7.61 -8.51
N ILE A 296 -5.28 8.03 -9.55
CA ILE A 296 -6.30 7.20 -10.22
C ILE A 296 -5.87 6.77 -11.62
N CYS A 297 -4.90 7.47 -12.19
CA CYS A 297 -4.34 7.20 -13.51
C CYS A 297 -2.92 7.77 -13.55
N THR A 298 -2.04 7.11 -14.30
CA THR A 298 -0.78 7.74 -14.71
C THR A 298 -0.60 7.72 -16.22
N ILE A 299 0.20 8.66 -16.73
CA ILE A 299 0.62 8.69 -18.12
C ILE A 299 2.14 8.78 -18.14
N SER A 300 2.79 7.72 -18.59
CA SER A 300 4.24 7.64 -18.70
C SER A 300 4.71 7.91 -20.13
N SER A 301 5.82 8.63 -20.29
CA SER A 301 6.35 8.96 -21.62
C SER A 301 7.87 9.22 -21.63
N ASN A 302 8.48 9.03 -22.80
CA ASN A 302 9.92 9.26 -23.00
C ASN A 302 10.27 10.70 -23.41
N LYS A 303 9.25 11.53 -23.66
CA LYS A 303 9.39 12.93 -24.06
C LYS A 303 8.28 13.75 -23.42
N LYS A 304 8.47 15.07 -23.35
CA LYS A 304 7.40 15.98 -22.95
C LYS A 304 6.26 15.90 -23.96
N LEU A 305 5.05 15.69 -23.48
CA LEU A 305 3.87 15.58 -24.33
C LEU A 305 3.42 16.96 -24.79
N THR A 306 3.19 17.11 -26.10
CA THR A 306 2.43 18.25 -26.63
C THR A 306 0.98 18.20 -26.16
N TYR A 307 0.22 19.29 -26.30
CA TYR A 307 -1.21 19.29 -26.00
C TYR A 307 -1.96 18.11 -26.66
N HIS A 308 -1.77 17.91 -27.97
CA HIS A 308 -2.45 16.84 -28.70
C HIS A 308 -2.03 15.43 -28.26
N GLU A 309 -0.76 15.25 -27.87
CA GLU A 309 -0.29 13.96 -27.36
C GLU A 309 -0.81 13.70 -25.95
N PHE A 310 -0.86 14.72 -25.10
CA PHE A 310 -1.43 14.61 -23.75
C PHE A 310 -2.91 14.23 -23.81
N THR A 311 -3.72 14.92 -24.61
CA THR A 311 -5.16 14.61 -24.71
C THR A 311 -5.41 13.21 -25.26
N LYS A 312 -4.63 12.78 -26.25
CA LYS A 312 -4.68 11.42 -26.78
C LYS A 312 -4.32 10.38 -25.70
N GLN A 313 -3.19 10.55 -25.04
CA GLN A 313 -2.71 9.61 -24.03
C GLN A 313 -3.61 9.57 -22.80
N PHE A 314 -4.28 10.67 -22.47
CA PHE A 314 -5.27 10.71 -21.40
C PHE A 314 -6.46 9.79 -21.69
N VAL A 315 -6.99 9.82 -22.93
CA VAL A 315 -8.08 8.91 -23.36
C VAL A 315 -7.62 7.46 -23.38
N GLU A 316 -6.40 7.21 -23.85
CA GLU A 316 -5.88 5.85 -24.03
C GLU A 316 -5.52 5.16 -22.70
N ASN A 317 -5.05 5.90 -21.69
CA ASN A 317 -4.49 5.30 -20.46
C ASN A 317 -5.31 5.56 -19.18
N CYS A 318 -6.26 6.52 -19.18
CA CYS A 318 -7.04 6.84 -17.98
C CYS A 318 -8.45 6.23 -18.01
N SER A 319 -8.55 4.91 -18.12
CA SER A 319 -9.81 4.14 -18.07
C SER A 319 -10.61 4.32 -16.77
N SER A 320 -9.94 4.71 -15.69
CA SER A 320 -10.59 5.05 -14.42
C SER A 320 -11.42 6.34 -14.50
N VAL A 321 -11.15 7.21 -15.49
CA VAL A 321 -11.79 8.52 -15.68
C VAL A 321 -12.62 8.56 -16.96
N VAL A 322 -12.14 7.92 -18.02
CA VAL A 322 -12.79 7.92 -19.34
C VAL A 322 -13.65 6.67 -19.47
N GLU A 323 -14.96 6.88 -19.62
CA GLU A 323 -15.95 5.79 -19.64
C GLU A 323 -15.95 5.02 -20.97
N ASP A 324 -15.89 5.74 -22.10
CA ASP A 324 -15.73 5.16 -23.43
C ASP A 324 -14.58 5.84 -24.20
N PRO A 325 -13.45 5.14 -24.42
CA PRO A 325 -12.32 5.72 -25.16
C PRO A 325 -12.60 5.92 -26.66
N ASN A 326 -13.66 5.33 -27.21
CA ASN A 326 -14.02 5.47 -28.62
C ASN A 326 -14.97 6.65 -28.89
N GLU A 327 -15.51 7.24 -27.83
CA GLU A 327 -16.40 8.37 -27.93
C GLU A 327 -15.69 9.61 -28.50
N LYS A 328 -16.40 10.38 -29.32
CA LYS A 328 -15.83 11.57 -29.93
C LYS A 328 -15.71 12.70 -28.91
N VAL A 329 -14.49 13.02 -28.53
CA VAL A 329 -14.21 14.07 -27.54
C VAL A 329 -13.95 15.44 -28.20
N GLN A 330 -14.61 16.48 -27.67
CA GLN A 330 -14.29 17.87 -27.99
C GLN A 330 -13.36 18.45 -26.94
N TRP A 331 -12.12 18.69 -27.33
CA TRP A 331 -11.11 19.26 -26.43
C TRP A 331 -11.02 20.78 -26.55
N SER A 332 -10.72 21.44 -25.44
CA SER A 332 -10.35 22.86 -25.40
C SER A 332 -9.30 23.11 -24.33
N VAL A 333 -8.54 24.18 -24.48
CA VAL A 333 -7.46 24.56 -23.56
C VAL A 333 -7.41 26.06 -23.39
N ASP A 334 -7.23 26.52 -22.15
CA ASP A 334 -7.03 27.91 -21.80
C ASP A 334 -6.08 28.04 -20.59
N GLU A 335 -5.92 29.25 -20.07
CA GLU A 335 -5.06 29.50 -18.89
C GLU A 335 -5.53 28.78 -17.60
N LYS A 336 -6.79 28.34 -17.54
CA LYS A 336 -7.37 27.67 -16.37
C LYS A 336 -7.16 26.16 -16.41
N GLY A 337 -7.02 25.58 -17.60
CA GLY A 337 -6.76 24.15 -17.75
C GLY A 337 -7.17 23.59 -19.11
N VAL A 338 -7.38 22.28 -19.13
CA VAL A 338 -7.81 21.53 -20.31
C VAL A 338 -9.20 20.96 -20.03
N THR A 339 -10.14 21.19 -20.94
CA THR A 339 -11.51 20.65 -20.83
C THR A 339 -11.75 19.63 -21.94
N ALA A 340 -12.37 18.51 -21.57
CA ALA A 340 -12.86 17.48 -22.47
C ALA A 340 -14.38 17.44 -22.41
N LYS A 341 -15.07 17.48 -23.55
CA LYS A 341 -16.52 17.32 -23.62
C LYS A 341 -16.87 16.08 -24.42
N PHE A 342 -17.53 15.15 -23.75
CA PHE A 342 -18.18 13.97 -24.27
C PHE A 342 -19.68 14.28 -24.44
N ASP A 343 -20.44 13.40 -25.06
CA ASP A 343 -21.89 13.53 -25.22
C ASP A 343 -22.60 13.39 -23.86
N SER A 344 -22.15 12.48 -23.01
CA SER A 344 -22.76 12.17 -21.71
C SER A 344 -22.11 12.86 -20.52
N TYR A 345 -20.89 13.38 -20.63
CA TYR A 345 -20.20 14.07 -19.53
C TYR A 345 -19.12 15.05 -20.03
N SER A 346 -18.54 15.79 -19.10
CA SER A 346 -17.38 16.63 -19.37
C SER A 346 -16.36 16.52 -18.25
N LEU A 347 -15.08 16.66 -18.61
CA LEU A 347 -13.96 16.63 -17.70
C LEU A 347 -13.28 17.99 -17.70
N ASN A 348 -12.91 18.48 -16.52
CA ASN A 348 -12.06 19.63 -16.36
C ASN A 348 -10.76 19.22 -15.68
N ILE A 349 -9.64 19.33 -16.41
CA ILE A 349 -8.31 18.99 -15.95
C ILE A 349 -7.59 20.28 -15.56
N THR A 350 -7.09 20.34 -14.33
CA THR A 350 -6.47 21.53 -13.76
C THR A 350 -5.12 21.20 -13.13
N ASN A 351 -4.25 22.19 -13.03
CA ASN A 351 -2.95 22.03 -12.36
C ASN A 351 -3.15 21.69 -10.88
N TYR A 352 -2.52 20.63 -10.38
CA TYR A 352 -2.52 20.32 -8.95
C TYR A 352 -1.26 20.86 -8.28
N ASN A 353 -0.13 20.22 -8.56
CA ASN A 353 1.20 20.61 -8.11
C ASN A 353 2.24 19.98 -9.05
N ARG A 354 3.46 20.51 -9.12
CA ARG A 354 4.54 20.04 -10.02
C ARG A 354 4.18 20.11 -11.52
N GLY A 355 5.01 20.78 -12.30
CA GLY A 355 4.72 20.95 -13.73
C GLY A 355 3.52 21.86 -14.00
N ALA A 356 3.05 21.85 -15.25
CA ALA A 356 1.87 22.61 -15.69
C ALA A 356 1.27 22.03 -16.97
N LEU A 357 -0.05 22.09 -17.10
CA LEU A 357 -0.79 21.83 -18.33
C LEU A 357 -0.39 22.83 -19.44
N PRO A 358 -0.53 22.44 -20.72
CA PRO A 358 -0.45 23.36 -21.85
C PRO A 358 -1.46 24.51 -21.68
N LYS A 359 -1.10 25.73 -22.13
CA LYS A 359 -2.00 26.90 -22.06
C LYS A 359 -2.73 27.17 -23.38
N ASN A 360 -2.26 26.54 -24.44
CA ASN A 360 -2.84 26.57 -25.78
C ASN A 360 -2.46 25.29 -26.54
N GLU A 361 -3.01 25.08 -27.73
CA GLU A 361 -2.83 23.84 -28.51
C GLU A 361 -1.40 23.62 -29.03
N ASN A 362 -0.58 24.67 -29.09
CA ASN A 362 0.82 24.58 -29.53
C ASN A 362 1.79 24.36 -28.37
N ASP A 363 1.31 24.43 -27.13
CA ASP A 363 2.14 24.24 -25.95
C ASP A 363 2.34 22.75 -25.63
N SER A 364 3.30 22.47 -24.76
CA SER A 364 3.55 21.15 -24.19
C SER A 364 3.32 21.16 -22.69
N VAL A 365 3.09 19.98 -22.13
CA VAL A 365 3.11 19.75 -20.69
C VAL A 365 4.48 20.14 -20.15
N SER A 366 4.49 20.96 -19.11
CA SER A 366 5.68 21.25 -18.32
C SER A 366 5.79 20.25 -17.18
N TYR A 367 7.01 19.81 -16.88
CA TYR A 367 7.31 18.85 -15.83
C TYR A 367 8.27 19.46 -14.82
N LYS A 368 8.17 19.04 -13.56
CA LYS A 368 9.19 19.30 -12.54
C LYS A 368 10.23 18.19 -12.63
N GLU A 369 11.46 18.57 -12.96
CA GLU A 369 12.61 17.67 -12.98
C GLU A 369 13.46 17.89 -11.71
N PHE A 370 14.02 16.82 -11.16
CA PHE A 370 14.90 16.85 -9.99
C PHE A 370 16.36 16.65 -10.43
N LYS A 371 17.29 17.35 -9.80
CA LYS A 371 18.72 17.33 -10.23
C LYS A 371 19.47 16.07 -9.79
N ALA A 372 18.96 15.33 -8.80
CA ALA A 372 19.52 14.05 -8.41
C ALA A 372 19.36 13.06 -9.59
N ALA A 373 20.46 12.36 -9.89
CA ALA A 373 20.73 11.59 -11.11
C ALA A 373 19.51 11.01 -11.85
N ASN A 374 19.31 11.46 -13.10
CA ASN A 374 18.33 10.87 -14.04
C ASN A 374 16.89 10.80 -13.52
N SER A 375 16.48 11.78 -12.72
CA SER A 375 15.11 11.89 -12.25
C SER A 375 14.08 11.91 -13.40
N SER A 376 12.93 11.28 -13.14
CA SER A 376 11.77 11.37 -14.01
C SER A 376 11.13 12.76 -13.86
N GLY A 377 10.84 13.42 -14.97
CA GLY A 377 10.08 14.67 -14.93
C GLY A 377 8.64 14.39 -14.51
N ILE A 378 8.17 15.03 -13.44
CA ILE A 378 6.84 14.78 -12.87
C ILE A 378 5.91 15.96 -13.12
N ALA A 379 4.68 15.67 -13.56
CA ALA A 379 3.58 16.63 -13.57
C ALA A 379 2.37 16.02 -12.87
N ARG A 380 1.58 16.84 -12.16
CA ARG A 380 0.39 16.34 -11.47
C ARG A 380 -0.81 17.21 -11.71
N PHE A 381 -1.92 16.57 -12.05
CA PHE A 381 -3.15 17.25 -12.43
C PHE A 381 -4.32 16.68 -11.66
N ASN A 382 -5.30 17.55 -11.41
CA ASN A 382 -6.60 17.13 -10.91
C ASN A 382 -7.57 17.05 -12.08
N VAL A 383 -8.42 16.04 -12.09
CA VAL A 383 -9.57 15.97 -12.97
C VAL A 383 -10.86 16.04 -12.16
N CYS A 384 -11.83 16.75 -12.72
CA CYS A 384 -13.17 16.88 -12.18
C CYS A 384 -14.18 16.46 -13.24
N THR A 385 -15.01 15.49 -12.92
CA THR A 385 -16.10 15.01 -13.78
C THR A 385 -17.36 15.84 -13.55
N LYS A 386 -18.05 16.16 -14.64
CA LYS A 386 -19.40 16.76 -14.62
C LYS A 386 -20.29 15.97 -15.57
N CYS A 387 -21.31 15.32 -15.02
CA CYS A 387 -22.27 14.57 -15.80
C CYS A 387 -23.17 15.51 -16.62
N GLY A 388 -23.58 15.04 -17.78
CA GLY A 388 -24.59 15.68 -18.62
C GLY A 388 -25.99 15.51 -18.03
N ASP A 389 -26.99 16.08 -18.72
CA ASP A 389 -28.39 15.94 -18.32
C ASP A 389 -28.82 14.46 -18.35
N GLY A 390 -29.72 14.09 -17.43
CA GLY A 390 -30.19 12.72 -17.25
C GLY A 390 -29.23 11.81 -16.48
N SER A 391 -28.15 12.37 -15.91
CA SER A 391 -27.20 11.63 -15.07
C SER A 391 -26.71 12.45 -13.88
N TYR A 392 -26.23 11.77 -12.84
CA TYR A 392 -25.59 12.36 -11.67
C TYR A 392 -24.22 11.70 -11.42
N ILE A 393 -23.39 12.33 -10.58
CA ILE A 393 -22.08 11.78 -10.21
C ILE A 393 -22.26 10.73 -9.10
N GLY A 394 -21.96 9.48 -9.41
CA GLY A 394 -22.04 8.36 -8.47
C GLY A 394 -20.69 7.98 -7.86
N GLU A 395 -20.61 6.74 -7.38
CA GLU A 395 -19.39 6.18 -6.79
C GLU A 395 -18.21 6.28 -7.77
N LYS A 396 -17.01 6.56 -7.24
CA LYS A 396 -15.76 6.71 -8.01
C LYS A 396 -15.86 7.74 -9.16
N CYS A 397 -16.75 8.72 -9.04
CA CYS A 397 -16.93 9.82 -10.00
C CYS A 397 -17.42 9.41 -11.39
N LYS A 398 -18.07 8.26 -11.49
CA LYS A 398 -18.71 7.82 -12.74
C LYS A 398 -20.11 8.39 -12.85
N CYS A 399 -20.52 8.71 -14.07
CA CYS A 399 -21.86 9.21 -14.31
C CYS A 399 -22.86 8.07 -14.27
N GLN A 400 -23.86 8.19 -13.40
CA GLN A 400 -24.95 7.22 -13.24
C GLN A 400 -26.26 7.82 -13.75
N PRO A 401 -27.13 7.02 -14.39
CA PRO A 401 -28.38 7.52 -14.92
C PRO A 401 -29.31 7.99 -13.79
N CYS A 402 -30.06 9.06 -14.05
CA CYS A 402 -31.10 9.52 -13.13
C CYS A 402 -32.25 8.51 -13.01
N PRO A 403 -33.08 8.61 -11.95
CA PRO A 403 -34.32 7.85 -11.82
C PRO A 403 -35.22 7.97 -13.06
N GLU A 404 -36.10 6.99 -13.28
CA GLU A 404 -37.01 7.01 -14.43
C GLU A 404 -37.80 8.32 -14.54
N ASN A 405 -37.98 8.79 -15.78
CA ASN A 405 -38.68 10.03 -16.11
C ASN A 405 -38.05 11.32 -15.52
N CYS A 406 -36.79 11.26 -15.07
CA CYS A 406 -36.05 12.39 -14.54
C CYS A 406 -35.02 12.92 -15.56
N THR A 407 -35.04 14.22 -15.84
CA THR A 407 -34.04 14.89 -16.70
C THR A 407 -32.88 15.47 -15.88
N LYS A 408 -33.05 15.78 -14.60
CA LYS A 408 -31.96 16.17 -13.68
C LYS A 408 -32.19 15.63 -12.29
N CYS A 409 -31.18 15.02 -11.70
CA CYS A 409 -31.23 14.45 -10.38
C CYS A 409 -30.01 14.84 -9.55
N LEU A 410 -30.15 14.77 -8.23
CA LEU A 410 -29.01 14.92 -7.30
C LEU A 410 -28.32 13.59 -7.05
N ASP A 411 -29.10 12.52 -7.01
CA ASP A 411 -28.68 11.16 -6.72
C ASP A 411 -29.66 10.16 -7.37
N GLY A 412 -29.42 8.86 -7.18
CA GLY A 412 -30.22 7.77 -7.74
C GLY A 412 -31.65 7.64 -7.18
N LYS A 413 -32.10 8.56 -6.32
CA LYS A 413 -33.43 8.58 -5.73
C LYS A 413 -34.13 9.94 -5.89
N THR A 414 -33.36 11.03 -5.90
CA THR A 414 -33.87 12.39 -5.80
C THR A 414 -33.79 13.09 -7.15
N CYS A 415 -34.93 13.21 -7.80
CA CYS A 415 -35.11 14.02 -8.99
C CYS A 415 -35.34 15.51 -8.65
N THR A 416 -34.81 16.38 -9.49
CA THR A 416 -34.98 17.84 -9.42
C THR A 416 -35.70 18.41 -10.63
N GLU A 417 -35.69 17.70 -11.76
CA GLU A 417 -36.41 18.09 -12.98
C GLU A 417 -36.94 16.85 -13.71
N CYS A 418 -38.24 16.82 -14.02
CA CYS A 418 -38.88 15.72 -14.72
C CYS A 418 -38.90 15.89 -16.24
N ALA A 419 -38.87 14.75 -16.94
CA ALA A 419 -39.12 14.69 -18.37
C ALA A 419 -40.55 15.14 -18.70
N THR A 420 -40.73 15.67 -19.91
CA THR A 420 -42.04 16.10 -20.41
C THR A 420 -43.07 14.98 -20.32
N GLY A 421 -44.22 15.24 -19.70
CA GLY A 421 -45.27 14.24 -19.44
C GLY A 421 -45.25 13.62 -18.04
N SER A 422 -44.30 14.04 -17.18
CA SER A 422 -44.23 13.66 -15.77
C SER A 422 -44.24 14.88 -14.84
N GLU A 423 -44.70 14.69 -13.61
CA GLU A 423 -44.73 15.70 -12.55
C GLU A 423 -43.84 15.28 -11.37
N LEU A 424 -43.13 16.25 -10.78
CA LEU A 424 -42.26 16.02 -9.63
C LEU A 424 -43.09 15.96 -8.36
N ILE A 425 -43.17 14.78 -7.74
CA ILE A 425 -43.92 14.52 -6.50
C ILE A 425 -42.94 13.87 -5.51
N ASP A 426 -42.69 14.54 -4.39
CA ASP A 426 -41.82 14.08 -3.30
C ASP A 426 -40.41 13.65 -3.76
N GLY A 427 -39.83 14.40 -4.71
CA GLY A 427 -38.51 14.10 -5.27
C GLY A 427 -38.50 12.97 -6.30
N ALA A 428 -39.64 12.44 -6.73
CA ALA A 428 -39.75 11.43 -7.78
C ALA A 428 -40.67 11.91 -8.92
N CYS A 429 -40.35 11.52 -10.16
CA CYS A 429 -41.18 11.86 -11.33
C CYS A 429 -42.27 10.81 -11.54
N LYS A 430 -43.53 11.24 -11.52
CA LYS A 430 -44.68 10.38 -11.82
C LYS A 430 -45.34 10.80 -13.14
N ILE A 431 -45.66 9.83 -13.99
CA ILE A 431 -46.30 10.08 -15.28
C ILE A 431 -47.70 10.65 -15.07
N ILE A 432 -48.02 11.74 -15.78
CA ILE A 432 -49.34 12.36 -15.78
C ILE A 432 -50.29 11.44 -16.55
N THR A 433 -51.00 10.57 -15.85
CA THR A 433 -52.05 9.75 -16.46
C THR A 433 -53.28 10.62 -16.67
N THR A 434 -53.48 11.13 -17.88
CA THR A 434 -54.69 11.88 -18.20
C THR A 434 -55.83 10.90 -18.41
N THR A 435 -56.57 10.58 -17.35
CA THR A 435 -57.84 9.85 -17.46
C THR A 435 -58.81 10.74 -18.23
N THR A 436 -58.97 10.48 -19.53
CA THR A 436 -59.97 11.17 -20.35
C THR A 436 -61.34 10.62 -19.95
N THR A 437 -62.00 11.26 -18.98
CA THR A 437 -63.40 10.97 -18.67
C THR A 437 -64.25 11.46 -19.85
N THR A 438 -64.60 10.56 -20.76
CA THR A 438 -65.59 10.82 -21.81
C THR A 438 -66.97 10.97 -21.16
N THR A 439 -67.38 12.21 -20.90
CA THR A 439 -68.75 12.53 -20.48
C THR A 439 -69.71 12.23 -21.62
N THR A 440 -70.37 11.07 -21.57
CA THR A 440 -71.44 10.73 -22.50
C THR A 440 -72.74 11.33 -21.98
N THR A 441 -73.31 12.30 -22.70
CA THR A 441 -74.61 12.90 -22.40
C THR A 441 -75.74 11.92 -22.76
N THR A 442 -76.32 11.28 -21.75
CA THR A 442 -77.49 10.41 -21.91
C THR A 442 -78.74 11.26 -22.15
N THR A 443 -79.33 11.14 -23.34
CA THR A 443 -80.67 11.65 -23.65
C THR A 443 -81.70 10.61 -23.20
N THR A 444 -82.60 11.02 -22.31
CA THR A 444 -83.70 10.20 -21.79
C THR A 444 -84.68 9.87 -22.91
N THR A 445 -84.91 8.60 -23.20
CA THR A 445 -86.14 8.14 -23.85
C THR A 445 -86.55 6.81 -23.24
N THR A 446 -87.69 6.82 -22.57
CA THR A 446 -88.31 5.70 -21.88
C THR A 446 -88.94 4.74 -22.88
N THR A 447 -88.56 3.45 -22.89
CA THR A 447 -89.49 2.37 -23.28
C THR A 447 -89.11 1.05 -22.62
N THR A 448 -90.10 0.56 -21.87
CA THR A 448 -90.49 -0.76 -21.33
C THR A 448 -89.66 -2.03 -21.55
N GLU A 449 -89.64 -2.82 -20.47
CA GLU A 449 -89.20 -4.21 -20.21
C GLU A 449 -89.19 -5.22 -21.37
N ALA A 450 -88.16 -6.08 -21.37
CA ALA A 450 -88.32 -7.53 -21.43
C ALA A 450 -87.08 -8.23 -20.83
N THR A 451 -87.33 -9.05 -19.81
CA THR A 451 -86.39 -9.94 -19.13
C THR A 451 -86.05 -11.14 -20.02
N THR A 452 -84.79 -11.57 -20.07
CA THR A 452 -84.46 -12.98 -20.36
C THR A 452 -83.13 -13.37 -19.72
N GLU A 453 -83.21 -14.37 -18.84
CA GLU A 453 -82.09 -15.12 -18.23
C GLU A 453 -81.40 -16.02 -19.26
N THR A 454 -80.09 -16.24 -19.13
CA THR A 454 -79.34 -17.55 -19.23
C THR A 454 -77.83 -17.25 -19.24
N VAL A 455 -77.02 -17.65 -18.25
CA VAL A 455 -76.49 -18.98 -17.86
C VAL A 455 -75.27 -19.43 -18.68
N ALA A 456 -74.19 -19.71 -17.92
CA ALA A 456 -73.01 -20.55 -18.20
C ALA A 456 -71.99 -20.00 -19.23
N ASP A 457 -70.68 -20.26 -19.14
CA ASP A 457 -70.02 -21.41 -18.53
C ASP A 457 -68.54 -21.14 -18.19
N LEU A 458 -68.03 -22.00 -17.31
CA LEU A 458 -66.71 -22.27 -16.74
C LEU A 458 -65.55 -22.21 -17.75
N THR A 459 -64.29 -21.95 -17.39
CA THR A 459 -63.36 -22.86 -16.68
C THR A 459 -62.06 -22.06 -16.45
N GLU A 460 -61.56 -21.91 -15.21
CA GLU A 460 -60.64 -22.81 -14.49
C GLU A 460 -59.19 -22.78 -15.02
N LYS A 461 -58.25 -22.19 -14.25
CA LYS A 461 -57.13 -22.95 -13.66
C LYS A 461 -56.36 -22.16 -12.59
N GLU A 462 -56.23 -22.83 -11.46
CA GLU A 462 -55.53 -22.51 -10.21
C GLU A 462 -53.99 -22.39 -10.34
N GLU A 463 -53.41 -21.38 -9.66
CA GLU A 463 -52.48 -21.42 -8.50
C GLU A 463 -51.33 -22.47 -8.40
N PRO A 464 -50.35 -22.39 -7.46
CA PRO A 464 -50.16 -21.48 -6.29
C PRO A 464 -48.69 -20.90 -6.24
N THR A 465 -48.09 -20.27 -5.21
CA THR A 465 -48.24 -20.30 -3.74
C THR A 465 -47.44 -19.16 -3.06
N GLU A 466 -48.01 -18.66 -1.96
CA GLU A 466 -47.46 -18.18 -0.67
C GLU A 466 -46.30 -17.17 -0.52
N VAL A 467 -46.68 -16.08 0.16
CA VAL A 467 -45.87 -15.22 1.03
C VAL A 467 -46.16 -15.62 2.47
N GLY A 468 -45.12 -15.78 3.30
CA GLY A 468 -45.25 -15.90 4.76
C GLY A 468 -44.85 -14.58 5.45
N GLU A 469 -45.80 -14.00 6.17
CA GLU A 469 -45.56 -13.06 7.28
C GLU A 469 -45.44 -13.87 8.58
N GLU A 470 -44.66 -13.40 9.55
CA GLU A 470 -45.13 -13.26 10.93
C GLU A 470 -44.19 -12.42 11.82
N GLU A 471 -44.81 -11.38 12.38
CA GLU A 471 -44.77 -10.84 13.75
C GLU A 471 -43.48 -10.45 14.51
N VAL A 472 -43.47 -9.13 14.75
CA VAL A 472 -43.08 -8.28 15.88
C VAL A 472 -43.20 -8.92 17.29
N THR A 473 -42.20 -8.64 18.14
CA THR A 473 -42.44 -8.30 19.56
C THR A 473 -41.48 -7.20 20.03
N SER A 474 -42.04 -6.31 20.84
CA SER A 474 -41.47 -5.10 21.46
C SER A 474 -40.80 -5.39 22.80
N ASP A 475 -39.81 -4.58 23.19
CA ASP A 475 -39.92 -3.76 24.41
C ASP A 475 -38.79 -2.73 24.53
N ALA A 476 -39.17 -1.58 25.08
CA ALA A 476 -38.42 -0.35 25.24
C ALA A 476 -37.88 -0.20 26.67
N SER A 477 -36.82 0.61 26.85
CA SER A 477 -36.75 1.69 27.85
C SER A 477 -35.38 2.39 27.84
N ASP A 478 -35.44 3.73 27.77
CA ASP A 478 -34.64 4.75 28.49
C ASP A 478 -33.11 4.72 28.48
N SER A 479 -32.37 5.84 28.51
CA SER A 479 -32.63 7.29 28.52
C SER A 479 -31.26 8.00 28.38
N ASP A 480 -31.32 9.31 28.19
CA ASP A 480 -30.31 10.32 28.55
C ASP A 480 -29.40 10.87 27.43
N ASP A 481 -29.88 12.01 26.93
CA ASP A 481 -29.12 13.16 26.43
C ASP A 481 -27.95 13.52 27.37
N ASP A 482 -26.78 13.77 26.79
CA ASP A 482 -25.87 14.81 27.28
C ASP A 482 -25.08 15.38 26.09
N ASP A 483 -25.42 16.61 25.75
CA ASP A 483 -24.66 17.52 24.91
C ASP A 483 -23.36 17.91 25.63
N GLU A 484 -22.19 17.53 25.10
CA GLU A 484 -20.96 18.28 25.37
C GLU A 484 -20.22 18.65 24.08
N VAL A 485 -20.22 19.97 23.85
CA VAL A 485 -19.38 20.69 22.91
C VAL A 485 -17.96 20.73 23.48
N VAL A 486 -17.01 20.06 22.84
CA VAL A 486 -15.57 20.25 23.11
C VAL A 486 -14.93 20.97 21.93
N THR A 487 -14.55 22.21 22.19
CA THR A 487 -13.68 23.05 21.37
C THR A 487 -12.23 22.74 21.70
N ASP A 488 -11.45 22.23 20.74
CA ASP A 488 -9.99 22.16 20.88
C ASP A 488 -9.31 23.22 20.00
N GLU A 489 -8.78 24.23 20.68
CA GLU A 489 -7.73 25.11 20.18
C GLU A 489 -6.39 24.36 20.13
N PRO A 490 -5.51 24.63 19.14
CA PRO A 490 -4.20 24.01 19.09
C PRO A 490 -3.22 24.72 20.03
N THR A 491 -2.67 23.95 20.96
CA THR A 491 -1.55 24.35 21.83
C THR A 491 -0.31 24.60 20.99
N VAL A 492 0.19 25.83 21.06
CA VAL A 492 1.52 26.24 20.60
C VAL A 492 2.54 25.73 21.62
N VAL A 493 3.54 24.98 21.17
CA VAL A 493 4.76 24.74 21.95
C VAL A 493 5.88 25.43 21.20
N ASP A 494 6.46 26.42 21.86
CA ASP A 494 7.63 27.19 21.44
C ASP A 494 8.87 26.29 21.52
N ASP A 495 9.56 26.13 20.39
CA ASP A 495 10.95 25.67 20.31
C ASP A 495 11.85 26.91 20.28
N ASP A 496 12.59 27.16 21.36
CA ASP A 496 13.87 27.89 21.35
C ASP A 496 14.50 27.74 22.74
N GLU A 497 15.54 26.91 22.86
CA GLU A 497 16.69 27.28 23.69
C GLU A 497 17.97 26.65 23.15
N GLU A 498 18.98 27.52 23.09
CA GLU A 498 20.22 27.38 22.35
C GLU A 498 21.22 26.38 22.96
N ILE A 499 22.16 26.04 22.08
CA ILE A 499 23.38 25.24 22.17
C ILE A 499 24.31 25.68 23.31
N GLU A 500 24.91 24.72 24.01
CA GLU A 500 26.32 24.83 24.45
C GLU A 500 27.10 23.56 24.09
N GLU A 501 27.93 23.65 23.05
CA GLU A 501 29.06 22.75 22.83
C GLU A 501 30.33 23.38 23.42
N ALA A 502 31.01 22.64 24.28
CA ALA A 502 32.38 22.92 24.69
C ALA A 502 33.31 21.91 24.01
N THR A 503 34.17 22.38 23.10
CA THR A 503 35.38 21.69 22.66
C THR A 503 36.58 22.64 22.79
N GLU A 504 37.59 22.22 23.55
CA GLU A 504 38.87 22.92 23.70
C GLU A 504 39.93 22.33 22.75
N ALA A 505 40.70 23.27 22.16
CA ALA A 505 42.14 23.23 21.83
C ALA A 505 42.63 22.23 20.75
N GLU A 506 43.58 22.54 19.85
CA GLU A 506 44.63 23.56 19.84
C GLU A 506 45.28 23.69 18.43
N GLU A 507 45.99 24.81 18.23
CA GLU A 507 47.18 25.05 17.37
C GLU A 507 47.11 25.44 15.87
N THR A 508 47.25 26.75 15.68
CA THR A 508 48.33 27.49 14.94
C THR A 508 48.18 27.92 13.47
N ALA A 509 48.31 29.26 13.36
CA ALA A 509 49.07 30.08 12.40
C ALA A 509 48.30 30.81 11.26
N PRO A 510 48.72 32.05 10.94
CA PRO A 510 47.84 33.14 10.49
C PRO A 510 47.94 33.37 8.98
N VAL A 511 47.01 34.15 8.40
CA VAL A 511 47.26 35.17 7.34
C VAL A 511 45.96 35.87 6.92
N GLU A 512 46.06 37.21 6.96
CA GLU A 512 45.42 38.28 6.20
C GLU A 512 43.91 38.59 6.28
N GLU A 513 43.67 39.85 6.67
CA GLU A 513 42.43 40.62 6.63
C GLU A 513 41.99 40.88 5.18
N GLU A 514 40.72 40.59 4.87
CA GLU A 514 39.98 41.32 3.84
C GLU A 514 38.54 41.63 4.29
N GLU A 515 38.09 42.79 3.85
CA GLU A 515 36.94 43.55 4.33
C GLU A 515 35.57 42.87 4.11
N LYS A 516 34.69 43.02 5.11
CA LYS A 516 33.27 42.65 5.06
C LYS A 516 32.47 43.57 4.11
N PRO A 517 31.56 43.04 3.27
CA PRO A 517 30.39 43.77 2.82
C PRO A 517 29.16 43.44 3.69
N LYS A 518 28.39 44.50 3.98
CA LYS A 518 27.16 44.52 4.78
C LYS A 518 26.07 43.62 4.20
N THR A 519 25.51 42.75 5.04
CA THR A 519 24.30 41.96 4.75
C THR A 519 23.06 42.87 4.76
N ILE A 520 22.35 42.93 3.63
CA ILE A 520 21.01 43.52 3.52
C ILE A 520 19.99 42.42 3.79
N THR A 521 19.30 42.50 4.92
CA THR A 521 18.18 41.61 5.26
C THR A 521 16.96 41.97 4.42
N LYS A 522 16.69 41.21 3.35
CA LYS A 522 15.38 41.24 2.68
C LYS A 522 14.42 40.34 3.45
N VAL A 523 13.44 40.97 4.12
CA VAL A 523 12.27 40.30 4.67
C VAL A 523 11.48 39.66 3.53
N VAL A 524 11.46 38.33 3.45
CA VAL A 524 10.57 37.58 2.57
C VAL A 524 9.33 37.21 3.38
N THR A 525 8.23 37.90 3.12
CA THR A 525 6.91 37.54 3.65
C THR A 525 6.46 36.22 3.03
N ILE A 526 6.47 35.14 3.82
CA ILE A 526 5.91 33.85 3.43
C ILE A 526 4.38 34.00 3.39
N LYS A 527 3.80 34.04 2.18
CA LYS A 527 2.35 33.93 2.00
C LYS A 527 1.93 32.47 2.20
N LYS A 528 1.07 32.21 3.18
CA LYS A 528 0.33 30.94 3.33
C LYS A 528 -0.27 30.50 1.98
N PRO A 529 -0.22 29.21 1.61
CA PRO A 529 -0.90 28.71 0.43
C PRO A 529 -2.40 28.95 0.57
N LYS A 530 -3.01 29.51 -0.48
CA LYS A 530 -4.45 29.74 -0.56
C LYS A 530 -5.16 28.39 -0.55
N THR A 531 -6.20 28.30 0.27
CA THR A 531 -7.20 27.22 0.28
C THR A 531 -7.63 26.85 -1.14
N VAL A 532 -7.53 25.56 -1.46
CA VAL A 532 -8.00 24.95 -2.71
C VAL A 532 -9.50 25.20 -2.83
N LYS A 533 -9.93 25.84 -3.91
CA LYS A 533 -11.35 26.14 -4.18
C LYS A 533 -12.08 24.81 -4.41
N LYS A 534 -13.06 24.49 -3.54
CA LYS A 534 -14.13 23.55 -3.87
C LYS A 534 -14.81 24.00 -5.17
N CYS A 535 -15.21 23.04 -6.00
CA CYS A 535 -15.96 23.30 -7.23
C CYS A 535 -17.26 24.05 -6.90
N TYR A 536 -17.30 25.35 -7.16
CA TYR A 536 -18.55 26.11 -7.04
C TYR A 536 -19.47 25.73 -8.19
N VAL A 537 -20.51 24.98 -7.88
CA VAL A 537 -21.72 24.88 -8.71
C VAL A 537 -22.36 26.26 -8.71
N LYS A 538 -22.31 26.97 -9.84
CA LYS A 538 -23.19 28.13 -10.04
C LYS A 538 -24.62 27.58 -10.15
N LYS A 539 -25.41 27.73 -9.09
CA LYS A 539 -26.87 27.69 -9.21
C LYS A 539 -27.27 28.86 -10.11
N HIS A 540 -27.92 28.56 -11.23
CA HIS A 540 -28.61 29.55 -12.05
C HIS A 540 -30.07 29.62 -11.62
#